data_AF-A0A2D6XGZ8-F1
#
_entry.id   AF-A0A2D6XGZ8-F1
#
_cell.length_a   1.000
_cell.length_b   1.000
_cell.length_c   1.000
_cell.angle_alpha   90.00
_cell.angle_beta   90.00
_cell.angle_gamma   90.00
#
_symmetry.space_group_name_H-M   'P 1'
#
loop_
_entity.id
_entity.type
_entity.pdbx_description
1 polymer ?
#
loop_
_entity_poly.entity_id
_entity_poly.type
_entity_poly.pdbx_seq_one_letter_code
_entity_poly.pdbx_strand_id
1 'polypeptide(L)'
;MVKIEDTATNWRIELDCAPGPTRPGDLLPEVLEGLEVEKDPYDTLYRFMGNWVWEFQTSPEVYRRIKPTVHGRMLALHAKGRIRWGCITEDD
;
A
#
# COMPACT_ATOMS: atom_id res chain seq x y z
N MET A 1 -23.06 14.46 -22.63
CA MET A 1 -22.13 14.59 -21.49
C MET A 1 -21.41 13.25 -21.37
N VAL A 2 -20.20 13.16 -21.92
CA VAL A 2 -19.40 11.93 -21.82
C VAL A 2 -18.91 11.87 -20.39
N LYS A 3 -19.37 10.88 -19.61
CA LYS A 3 -18.66 10.51 -18.39
C LYS A 3 -17.33 9.94 -18.88
N ILE A 4 -16.25 10.70 -18.74
CA ILE A 4 -14.92 10.11 -18.81
C ILE A 4 -14.91 9.15 -17.62
N GLU A 5 -15.00 7.85 -17.92
CA GLU A 5 -14.82 6.82 -16.90
C GLU A 5 -13.45 7.09 -16.29
N ASP A 6 -13.45 7.36 -14.99
CA ASP A 6 -12.23 7.49 -14.21
C ASP A 6 -11.60 6.09 -14.21
N THR A 7 -10.79 5.81 -15.22
CA THR A 7 -10.21 4.48 -15.45
C THR A 7 -9.34 4.17 -14.25
N ALA A 8 -9.69 3.12 -13.52
CA ALA A 8 -8.92 2.68 -12.36
C ALA A 8 -7.46 2.47 -12.77
N THR A 9 -6.55 3.08 -12.02
CA THR A 9 -5.10 2.89 -12.19
C THR A 9 -4.63 1.80 -11.24
N ASN A 10 -3.67 0.99 -11.68
CA ASN A 10 -2.98 0.06 -10.80
C ASN A 10 -1.96 0.83 -9.97
N TRP A 11 -1.95 0.61 -8.67
CA TRP A 11 -0.96 1.18 -7.78
C TRP A 11 -0.47 0.12 -6.81
N ARG A 12 0.74 0.34 -6.28
CA ARG A 12 1.44 -0.65 -5.48
C ARG A 12 1.75 -0.11 -4.09
N ILE A 13 1.65 -0.99 -3.09
CA ILE A 13 2.27 -0.81 -1.79
C ILE A 13 3.36 -1.85 -1.65
N GLU A 14 4.51 -1.40 -1.15
CA GLU A 14 5.61 -2.27 -0.79
C GLU A 14 6.00 -2.03 0.67
N LEU A 15 6.21 -3.12 1.40
CA LEU A 15 6.66 -3.08 2.79
C LEU A 15 7.74 -4.14 3.00
N ASP A 16 8.79 -3.75 3.70
CA ASP A 16 9.91 -4.63 4.00
C ASP A 16 10.19 -4.70 5.49
N CYS A 17 10.06 -5.89 6.07
CA CYS A 17 10.32 -6.15 7.49
C CYS A 17 11.72 -6.75 7.69
N ALA A 18 12.33 -6.46 8.84
CA ALA A 18 13.50 -7.20 9.29
C ALA A 18 13.14 -8.68 9.56
N PRO A 19 14.11 -9.61 9.58
CA PRO A 19 13.87 -10.98 10.00
C PRO A 19 13.23 -11.02 11.40
N GLY A 20 12.13 -11.75 11.54
CA GLY A 20 11.40 -11.80 12.79
C GLY A 20 9.99 -12.37 12.63
N PRO A 21 9.20 -12.36 13.72
CA PRO A 21 7.83 -12.86 13.72
C PRO A 21 6.87 -11.94 12.97
N THR A 22 7.07 -10.62 13.04
CA THR A 22 6.27 -9.65 12.28
C THR A 22 6.59 -9.74 10.79
N ARG A 23 5.54 -9.81 9.98
CA ARG A 23 5.61 -9.81 8.51
C ARG A 23 4.91 -8.57 7.95
N PRO A 24 5.24 -8.18 6.71
CA PRO A 24 4.54 -7.09 6.03
C PRO A 24 3.02 -7.24 6.02
N GLY A 25 2.51 -8.47 5.84
CA GLY A 25 1.08 -8.75 5.87
C GLY A 25 0.38 -8.46 7.20
N ASP A 26 1.11 -8.53 8.33
CA ASP A 26 0.57 -8.18 9.64
C ASP A 26 0.43 -6.65 9.81
N LEU A 27 1.19 -5.88 9.02
CA LEU A 27 1.27 -4.42 9.10
C LEU A 27 0.38 -3.72 8.07
N LEU A 28 0.13 -4.36 6.92
CA LEU A 28 -0.69 -3.78 5.86
C LEU A 28 -2.07 -3.30 6.36
N PRO A 29 -2.79 -4.03 7.25
CA PRO A 29 -4.07 -3.53 7.77
C PRO A 29 -3.96 -2.20 8.51
N GLU A 30 -2.89 -1.96 9.28
CA GLU A 30 -2.63 -0.69 9.97
C GLU A 30 -2.35 0.44 8.96
N VAL A 31 -1.64 0.13 7.88
CA VAL A 31 -1.36 1.09 6.80
C VAL A 31 -2.65 1.50 6.09
N LEU A 32 -3.58 0.56 5.88
CA LEU A 32 -4.81 0.77 5.11
C LEU A 32 -6.05 1.14 5.94
N GLU A 33 -5.94 1.16 7.27
CA GLU A 33 -7.07 1.34 8.17
C GLU A 33 -7.86 2.64 7.89
N GLY A 34 -9.18 2.51 7.67
CA GLY A 34 -10.06 3.65 7.43
C GLY A 34 -9.85 4.38 6.09
N LEU A 35 -9.07 3.81 5.17
CA LEU A 35 -8.92 4.35 3.82
C LEU A 35 -9.95 3.73 2.88
N GLU A 36 -10.37 4.50 1.87
CA GLU A 36 -11.27 4.08 0.79
C GLU A 36 -10.53 3.22 -0.24
N VAL A 37 -9.77 2.25 0.23
CA VAL A 37 -9.15 1.21 -0.60
C VAL A 37 -10.07 0.02 -0.50
N GLU A 38 -10.66 -0.40 -1.62
CA GLU A 38 -11.46 -1.63 -1.63
C GLU A 38 -10.58 -2.76 -1.07
N LYS A 39 -11.02 -3.32 0.06
CA LYS A 39 -10.41 -4.50 0.64
C LYS A 39 -10.79 -5.64 -0.29
N ASP A 40 -9.77 -6.18 -0.96
CA ASP A 40 -9.85 -7.40 -1.77
C ASP A 40 -10.33 -7.21 -3.23
N PRO A 41 -9.68 -7.87 -4.21
CA PRO A 41 -8.49 -8.72 -4.05
C PRO A 41 -7.20 -7.89 -3.95
N TYR A 42 -6.49 -8.03 -2.81
CA TYR A 42 -5.10 -7.61 -2.72
C TYR A 42 -4.23 -8.69 -3.34
N ASP A 43 -3.99 -8.62 -4.65
CA ASP A 43 -3.06 -9.53 -5.27
C ASP A 43 -1.66 -9.23 -4.75
N THR A 44 -1.13 -10.16 -3.96
CA THR A 44 0.25 -10.05 -3.51
C THR A 44 1.14 -10.44 -4.68
N LEU A 45 1.61 -9.43 -5.43
CA LEU A 45 2.48 -9.61 -6.58
C LEU A 45 3.78 -10.33 -6.21
N TYR A 46 4.29 -10.07 -5.00
CA TYR A 46 5.60 -10.54 -4.59
C TYR A 46 5.69 -10.75 -3.08
N ARG A 47 6.35 -11.83 -2.67
CA ARG A 47 6.73 -12.10 -1.27
C ARG A 47 8.11 -12.75 -1.23
N PHE A 48 9.13 -12.04 -0.77
CA PHE A 48 10.47 -12.61 -0.64
C PHE A 48 11.28 -11.95 0.47
N MET A 49 11.92 -12.76 1.32
CA MET A 49 12.87 -12.31 2.36
C MET A 49 12.41 -11.12 3.22
N GLY A 50 11.11 -11.03 3.52
CA GLY A 50 10.54 -9.95 4.33
C GLY A 50 10.04 -8.74 3.54
N ASN A 51 10.24 -8.71 2.22
CA ASN A 51 9.72 -7.70 1.30
C ASN A 51 8.49 -8.23 0.56
N TRP A 52 7.35 -7.56 0.76
CA TRP A 52 6.08 -7.94 0.14
C TRP A 52 5.51 -6.75 -0.64
N VAL A 53 4.93 -7.06 -1.80
CA VAL A 53 4.31 -6.07 -2.70
C VAL A 53 2.88 -6.48 -2.96
N TRP A 54 1.98 -5.51 -2.87
CA TRP A 54 0.56 -5.65 -3.22
C TRP A 54 0.21 -4.67 -4.31
N GLU A 55 -0.68 -5.09 -5.21
CA GLU A 55 -1.30 -4.22 -6.21
C GLU A 55 -2.77 -3.98 -5.85
N PHE A 56 -3.24 -2.80 -6.19
CA PHE A 56 -4.60 -2.33 -5.91
C PHE A 56 -5.08 -1.50 -7.10
N GLN A 57 -6.38 -1.54 -7.34
CA GLN A 57 -7.03 -0.67 -8.31
C GLN A 57 -7.74 0.46 -7.57
N THR A 58 -7.46 1.70 -7.94
CA THR A 58 -8.24 2.84 -7.44
C THR A 58 -8.23 3.98 -8.44
N SER A 59 -9.14 4.94 -8.27
CA SER A 59 -9.10 6.12 -9.13
C SER A 59 -7.92 7.04 -8.77
N PRO A 60 -7.36 7.77 -9.73
CA PRO A 60 -6.31 8.75 -9.46
C PRO A 60 -6.67 9.77 -8.36
N GLU A 61 -7.96 10.11 -8.23
CA GLU A 61 -8.43 11.00 -7.16
C GLU A 61 -8.29 10.37 -5.77
N VAL A 62 -8.74 9.11 -5.61
CA VAL A 62 -8.61 8.38 -4.35
C VAL A 62 -7.13 8.19 -4.02
N TYR A 63 -6.30 7.79 -4.99
CA TYR A 63 -4.85 7.64 -4.82
C TYR A 63 -4.21 8.92 -4.27
N ARG A 64 -4.45 10.07 -4.92
CA ARG A 64 -3.93 11.37 -4.47
C ARG A 64 -4.38 11.73 -3.06
N ARG A 65 -5.62 11.39 -2.69
CA ARG A 65 -6.17 11.63 -1.34
C ARG A 65 -5.51 10.75 -0.29
N ILE A 66 -5.29 9.46 -0.55
CA ILE A 66 -4.79 8.51 0.46
C ILE A 66 -3.25 8.48 0.55
N LYS A 67 -2.52 8.80 -0.52
CA LYS A 67 -1.06 8.70 -0.59
C LYS A 67 -0.33 9.38 0.58
N PRO A 68 -0.67 10.61 1.00
CA PRO A 68 0.01 11.25 2.14
C PRO A 68 -0.20 10.48 3.45
N THR A 69 -1.39 9.94 3.67
CA THR A 69 -1.73 9.16 4.88
C THR A 69 -0.99 7.83 4.89
N VAL A 70 -0.99 7.10 3.78
CA VAL A 70 -0.24 5.84 3.63
C VAL A 70 1.24 6.08 3.89
N HIS A 71 1.83 7.10 3.26
CA HIS A 71 3.22 7.47 3.45
C HIS A 71 3.54 7.83 4.91
N GLY A 72 2.69 8.62 5.57
CA GLY A 72 2.85 8.97 6.98
C GLY A 72 2.82 7.74 7.91
N ARG A 73 1.95 6.77 7.62
CA ARG A 73 1.86 5.52 8.38
C ARG A 73 3.10 4.64 8.18
N MET A 74 3.63 4.55 6.96
CA MET A 74 4.89 3.84 6.69
C MET A 74 6.06 4.49 7.43
N LEU A 75 6.17 5.83 7.41
CA LEU A 75 7.18 6.53 8.18
C LEU A 75 7.08 6.25 9.68
N ALA A 76 5.86 6.17 10.22
CA ALA A 76 5.64 5.81 11.62
C ALA A 76 6.06 4.36 11.93
N LEU A 77 5.78 3.41 11.04
CA LEU A 77 6.23 2.02 11.18
C LEU A 77 7.77 1.92 11.12
N HIS A 78 8.40 2.68 10.22
CA HIS A 78 9.86 2.74 10.10
C HIS A 78 10.49 3.36 11.35
N ALA A 79 9.96 4.47 11.85
CA ALA A 79 10.42 5.11 13.09
C ALA A 79 10.31 4.19 14.32
N LYS A 80 9.33 3.28 14.34
CA LYS A 80 9.17 2.24 15.37
C LYS A 80 10.05 0.99 15.14
N GLY A 81 10.82 0.95 14.05
CA GLY A 81 11.63 -0.22 13.68
C GLY A 81 10.84 -1.45 13.23
N ARG A 82 9.55 -1.29 12.90
CA ARG A 82 8.68 -2.41 12.48
C ARG A 82 8.88 -2.79 11.01
N ILE A 83 9.34 -1.84 10.19
CA ILE A 83 9.79 -2.04 8.82
C ILE A 83 11.18 -1.42 8.63
N ARG A 84 11.97 -1.97 7.71
CA ARG A 84 13.21 -1.38 7.23
C ARG A 84 12.93 -0.28 6.20
N TRP A 85 11.88 -0.45 5.39
CA TRP A 85 11.38 0.56 4.46
C TRP A 85 9.97 0.22 3.94
N GLY A 86 9.33 1.18 3.28
CA GLY A 86 8.07 0.98 2.56
C GLY A 86 7.75 2.13 1.61
N CYS A 87 6.93 1.88 0.60
CA CYS A 87 6.53 2.90 -0.38
C CYS A 87 5.11 2.66 -0.93
N ILE A 88 4.56 3.71 -1.54
CA ILE A 88 3.33 3.67 -2.35
C ILE A 88 3.61 4.33 -3.70
N THR A 89 3.38 3.60 -4.79
CA THR A 89 3.67 4.05 -6.17
C THR A 89 2.46 3.87 -7.07
N GLU A 90 2.27 4.81 -7.99
CA GLU A 90 1.36 4.66 -9.13
C GLU A 90 2.11 3.87 -10.21
N ASP A 91 1.48 2.86 -10.81
CA ASP A 91 2.05 2.14 -11.96
C ASP A 91 1.57 2.85 -13.23
N ASP A 92 2.52 3.19 -14.12
CA ASP A 92 2.28 3.91 -15.38
C ASP A 92 1.67 3.00 -16.47
#